data_AF-T0UM70-F1
#
_entry.id   AF-T0UM70-F1
#
_cell.length_a   1.000
_cell.length_b   1.000
_cell.length_c   1.000
_cell.angle_alpha   90.00
_cell.angle_beta   90.00
_cell.angle_gamma   90.00
#
_symmetry.space_group_name_H-M   'P 1'
#
loop_
_entity.id
_entity.type
_entity.pdbx_description
1 polymer ?
#
loop_
_entity_poly.entity_id
_entity_poly.type
_entity_poly.pdbx_seq_one_letter_code
_entity_poly.pdbx_strand_id
1 'polypeptide(L)' 'MKTVKEMSQISGISVRTLHYYDQIGLLSPSFIGENGYRFYDMDAFERLQEILLFRELEFPLKK' A
#
# COMPACT_ATOMS: atom_id res chain seq x y z
N MET A 1 -10.45 7.54 4.88
CA MET A 1 -9.09 6.99 5.08
C MET A 1 -9.18 5.63 5.75
N LYS A 2 -8.23 4.74 5.50
CA LYS A 2 -8.14 3.38 6.05
C LYS A 2 -6.79 3.15 6.69
N THR A 3 -6.75 2.45 7.80
CA THR A 3 -5.50 2.02 8.43
C THR A 3 -4.78 0.98 7.58
N VAL A 4 -3.48 0.77 7.81
CA VAL A 4 -2.72 -0.31 7.16
C VAL A 4 -3.37 -1.69 7.35
N LYS A 5 -4.01 -1.93 8.50
CA LYS A 5 -4.70 -3.19 8.80
C LYS A 5 -5.95 -3.37 7.95
N GLU A 6 -6.79 -2.34 7.85
CA GLU A 6 -7.98 -2.37 6.99
C GLU A 6 -7.59 -2.51 5.52
N MET A 7 -6.56 -1.78 5.07
CA MET A 7 -6.05 -1.88 3.70
C MET A 7 -5.57 -3.30 3.39
N SER A 8 -4.84 -3.93 4.32
CA SER A 8 -4.42 -5.33 4.20
C SER A 8 -5.60 -6.30 4.06
N GLN A 9 -6.66 -6.10 4.84
CA GLN A 9 -7.86 -6.93 4.77
C GLN A 9 -8.63 -6.76 3.45
N ILE A 10 -8.74 -5.53 2.94
CA ILE A 10 -9.47 -5.24 1.70
C ILE A 10 -8.73 -5.75 0.46
N SER A 11 -7.41 -5.54 0.42
CA SER A 11 -6.59 -5.85 -0.77
C SER A 11 -6.00 -7.26 -0.78
N GLY A 12 -6.12 -8.01 0.32
CA GLY A 12 -5.59 -9.38 0.43
C GLY A 12 -4.06 -9.48 0.51
N ILE A 13 -3.35 -8.35 0.57
CA ILE A 13 -1.90 -8.29 0.77
C ILE A 13 -1.57 -8.09 2.23
N SER A 14 -0.47 -8.69 2.67
CA SER A 14 -0.04 -8.61 4.06
C SER A 14 0.34 -7.17 4.46
N VAL A 15 0.13 -6.84 5.74
CA VAL A 15 0.64 -5.59 6.34
C VAL A 15 2.15 -5.44 6.12
N ARG A 16 2.91 -6.55 6.13
CA ARG A 16 4.34 -6.56 5.82
C ARG A 16 4.63 -6.07 4.39
N THR A 17 3.83 -6.48 3.42
CA THR A 17 3.96 -6.04 2.02
C THR A 17 3.66 -4.54 1.89
N LEU A 18 2.61 -4.04 2.55
CA LEU A 18 2.29 -2.61 2.56
C LEU A 18 3.41 -1.77 3.20
N HIS A 19 4.00 -2.25 4.30
CA HIS A 19 5.18 -1.59 4.88
C HIS A 19 6.38 -1.62 3.94
N TYR A 20 6.62 -2.74 3.27
CA TYR A 20 7.70 -2.82 2.30
C TYR A 20 7.50 -1.84 1.13
N TYR A 21 6.29 -1.73 0.60
CA TYR A 21 5.98 -0.78 -0.47
C TYR A 21 6.18 0.67 -0.04
N ASP A 22 5.87 1.01 1.21
CA ASP A 22 6.21 2.34 1.73
C ASP A 22 7.72 2.53 1.89
N GLN A 23 8.43 1.53 2.42
CA GLN A 23 9.89 1.61 2.61
C GLN A 23 10.65 1.86 1.30
N ILE A 24 10.15 1.31 0.19
CA ILE A 24 10.74 1.52 -1.14
C ILE A 24 10.11 2.70 -1.90
N GLY A 25 9.17 3.43 -1.30
CA GLY A 25 8.47 4.56 -1.93
C GLY A 25 7.51 4.19 -3.05
N LEU A 26 7.12 2.91 -3.17
CA LEU A 26 6.19 2.43 -4.18
C LEU A 26 4.74 2.78 -3.84
N LEU A 27 4.38 2.70 -2.55
CA LEU A 27 3.08 3.09 -2.01
C LEU A 27 3.27 3.73 -0.64
N SER A 28 3.12 5.05 -0.55
CA SER A 28 3.23 5.78 0.71
C SER A 28 1.87 6.05 1.34
N PRO A 29 1.79 6.14 2.69
CA PRO A 29 0.55 6.53 3.35
C PRO A 29 0.25 8.00 3.07
N SER A 30 -1.03 8.28 2.83
CA SER A 30 -1.52 9.65 2.60
C SER A 30 -1.44 10.51 3.86
N PHE A 31 -1.49 9.88 5.04
CA PHE A 31 -1.32 10.55 6.32
C PHE A 31 -0.70 9.62 7.37
N ILE A 32 0.16 10.19 8.22
CA ILE A 32 0.72 9.51 9.39
C ILE A 32 0.18 10.25 10.62
N GLY A 33 -0.61 9.54 11.43
CA GLY A 33 -1.13 10.08 12.68
C GLY A 33 -0.03 10.30 13.72
N GLU A 34 -0.28 11.14 14.71
CA GLU A 34 0.68 11.43 15.79
C GLU A 34 1.09 10.19 16.59
N ASN A 35 0.23 9.17 16.61
CA ASN A 35 0.49 7.86 17.20
C ASN A 35 1.31 6.91 16.29
N GLY A 36 1.80 7.40 15.14
CA GLY A 36 2.55 6.62 14.16
C GLY A 36 1.69 5.71 13.26
N TYR A 37 0.37 5.78 13.36
CA TYR A 37 -0.52 4.98 12.52
C TYR A 37 -0.55 5.54 11.10
N ARG A 38 -0.57 4.62 10.13
CA ARG A 38 -0.58 4.93 8.70
C ARG A 38 -1.98 4.87 8.16
N PHE A 39 -2.36 5.91 7.44
CA PHE A 39 -3.66 6.08 6.84
C PHE A 39 -3.53 6.24 5.33
N TYR A 40 -4.39 5.52 4.61
CA TYR A 40 -4.45 5.48 3.16
C TYR A 40 -5.83 5.97 2.71
N ASP A 41 -5.84 6.95 1.82
CA ASP A 41 -7.05 7.46 1.16
C ASP A 41 -7.36 6.70 -0.14
N MET A 42 -8.34 7.19 -0.91
CA MET A 42 -8.76 6.56 -2.15
C MET A 42 -7.66 6.55 -3.21
N ASP A 43 -6.87 7.61 -3.31
CA ASP A 43 -5.75 7.70 -4.27
C ASP A 43 -4.71 6.61 -3.98
N ALA A 44 -4.41 6.37 -2.71
CA ALA A 44 -3.55 5.25 -2.32
C ALA A 44 -4.17 3.87 -2.65
N PHE A 45 -5.51 3.74 -2.64
CA PHE A 45 -6.17 2.52 -3.10
C PHE A 45 -6.04 2.32 -4.61
N GLU A 46 -6.26 3.37 -5.40
CA GLU A 46 -6.09 3.32 -6.86
C GLU A 46 -4.65 2.95 -7.22
N ARG A 47 -3.68 3.58 -6.56
CA ARG A 47 -2.26 3.25 -6.72
C ARG A 47 -1.96 1.79 -6.37
N LEU A 48 -2.56 1.29 -5.29
CA LEU A 48 -2.37 -0.10 -4.89
C LEU A 48 -2.98 -1.08 -5.89
N GLN A 49 -4.13 -0.76 -6.48
CA GLN A 49 -4.73 -1.55 -7.55
C GLN A 49 -3.82 -1.62 -8.78
N GLU A 50 -3.22 -0.50 -9.20
CA GLU A 50 -2.24 -0.49 -10.29
C GLU A 50 -1.04 -1.40 -9.99
N ILE A 51 -0.46 -1.30 -8.79
CA ILE A 51 0.68 -2.11 -8.38
C ILE A 51 0.32 -3.60 -8.43
N LEU A 52 -0.87 -3.96 -7.94
CA LEU A 52 -1.33 -5.34 -7.95
C LEU A 52 -1.58 -5.86 -9.36
N LEU A 53 -2.14 -5.05 -10.26
CA LEU A 53 -2.30 -5.38 -11.67
C LEU A 53 -0.96 -5.67 -12.34
N PHE A 54 0.03 -4.79 -12.17
CA PHE A 54 1.37 -5.03 -12.72
C PHE A 54 2.04 -6.29 -12.15
N ARG A 55 1.82 -6.57 -10.85
CA ARG A 55 2.32 -7.79 -10.21
C ARG A 55 1.67 -9.04 -10.80
N GLU A 56 0.37 -9.03 -11.10
CA GLU A 56 -0.33 -10.13 -11.76
C GLU A 56 0.16 -10.36 -13.19
N LEU A 57 0.58 -9.28 -13.88
CA LEU A 57 1.20 -9.34 -15.20
C LEU A 57 2.70 -9.71 -15.17
N GLU A 58 3.22 -10.16 -14.02
CA GLU A 58 4.62 -10.57 -13.81
C GLU A 58 5.66 -9.49 -14.11
N PHE A 59 5.28 -8.20 -14.04
CA PHE A 59 6.25 -7.11 -14.16
C PHE A 59 7.13 -7.06 -12.90
N PRO A 60 8.47 -7.09 -13.04
CA PRO A 60 9.35 -6.97 -11.90
C PRO A 60 9.32 -5.54 -11.35
N LEU A 61 9.35 -5.42 -10.02
CA LEU A 61 9.63 -4.12 -9.39
C LEU A 61 11.01 -3.65 -9.82
N LYS A 62 11.09 -2.39 -10.26
CA LYS A 62 12.36 -1.77 -10.64
C LYS A 62 13.28 -1.74 -9.41
N LYS A 63 14.48 -2.32 -9.58
CA LYS A 63 15.54 -2.28 -8.56
C LYS A 63 16.17 -0.91 -8.46
#